data_AF-A0A8I1B445-F1
#
_entry.id   AF-A0A8I1B445-F1
#
_cell.length_a   1.000
_cell.length_b   1.000
_cell.length_c   1.000
_cell.angle_alpha   90.00
_cell.angle_beta   90.00
_cell.angle_gamma   90.00
#
_symmetry.space_group_name_H-M   'P 1'
#
loop_
_entity.id
_entity.type
_entity.pdbx_description
1 polymer ?
#
loop_
_entity_poly.entity_id
_entity_poly.type
_entity_poly.pdbx_seq_one_letter_code
_entity_poly.pdbx_strand_id
1 'polypeptide(L)' 'GLACYRDLITFVADRPGHDLRYAIDATKIERELGWTPDETFTSGMRKTVAWYLANESWWRQVLDGSYQGERLGLHA' A
#
# COMPACT_ATOMS: atom_id res chain seq x y z
N GLY A 1 24.97 11.30 4.98
CA GLY A 1 23.88 11.31 5.97
C GLY A 1 22.61 11.80 5.32
N LEU A 2 21.45 11.56 5.92
CA LEU A 2 20.16 12.06 5.42
C LEU A 2 20.09 13.58 5.57
N ALA A 3 19.89 14.31 4.47
CA ALA A 3 19.67 15.76 4.49
C ALA A 3 18.17 16.08 4.56
N CYS A 4 17.32 15.24 3.95
CA CYS A 4 15.87 15.31 4.08
C CYS A 4 15.21 13.93 3.87
N TYR A 5 13.93 13.77 4.22
CA TYR A 5 13.23 12.48 4.09
C TYR A 5 13.14 11.96 2.65
N ARG A 6 13.21 12.83 1.64
CA ARG A 6 13.21 12.43 0.23
C ARG A 6 14.40 11.52 -0.11
N ASP A 7 15.50 11.64 0.63
CA ASP A 7 16.72 10.85 0.43
C ASP A 7 16.52 9.36 0.73
N LEU A 8 15.39 8.98 1.34
CA LEU A 8 15.00 7.58 1.58
C LEU A 8 14.38 6.90 0.34
N ILE A 9 14.09 7.66 -0.74
CA ILE A 9 13.42 7.14 -1.94
C ILE A 9 14.45 6.65 -2.96
N THR A 10 14.28 5.41 -3.45
CA THR A 10 15.07 4.83 -4.54
C THR A 10 14.15 4.39 -5.67
N PHE A 11 14.39 4.88 -6.89
CA PHE A 11 13.68 4.41 -8.08
C PHE A 11 14.30 3.11 -8.61
N VAL A 12 13.46 2.16 -8.96
CA VAL A 12 13.85 0.86 -9.52
C VAL A 12 13.09 0.62 -10.83
N ALA A 13 13.48 -0.42 -11.58
CA ALA A 13 12.79 -0.77 -12.82
C ALA A 13 11.29 -1.05 -12.57
N ASP A 14 10.43 -0.46 -13.40
CA ASP A 14 8.97 -0.61 -13.29
C ASP A 14 8.51 -2.05 -13.62
N ARG A 15 7.36 -2.44 -13.07
CA ARG A 15 6.74 -3.77 -13.25
C ARG A 15 6.22 -3.95 -14.68
N PRO A 16 6.55 -5.05 -15.37
CA PRO A 16 5.89 -5.40 -16.62
C PRO A 16 4.37 -5.47 -16.45
N GLY A 17 3.63 -4.73 -17.29
CA GLY A 17 2.16 -4.67 -17.21
C GLY A 17 1.60 -3.81 -16.07
N HIS A 18 2.35 -2.82 -15.58
CA HIS A 18 1.82 -1.84 -14.62
C HIS A 18 0.79 -0.92 -15.27
N ASP A 19 -0.49 -1.13 -14.97
CA ASP A 19 -1.54 -0.18 -15.36
C ASP A 19 -1.34 1.16 -14.65
N LEU A 20 -1.27 2.24 -15.42
CA LEU A 20 -0.86 3.55 -14.92
C LEU A 20 -1.95 4.29 -14.12
N ARG A 21 -3.22 3.93 -14.34
CA ARG A 21 -4.34 4.66 -13.73
C ARG A 21 -5.54 3.76 -13.51
N TYR A 22 -5.91 3.64 -12.24
CA TYR A 22 -7.23 3.20 -11.83
C TYR A 22 -8.00 4.36 -11.22
N ALA A 23 -9.26 4.51 -11.61
CA ALA A 23 -10.18 5.46 -11.02
C ALA A 23 -11.58 4.85 -11.02
N ILE A 24 -12.25 4.95 -9.87
CA ILE A 24 -13.59 4.40 -9.67
C ILE A 24 -14.56 5.55 -9.43
N ASP A 25 -15.71 5.48 -10.08
CA ASP A 25 -16.89 6.30 -9.75
C ASP A 25 -17.78 5.51 -8.78
N ALA A 26 -17.86 5.99 -7.53
CA ALA A 26 -18.64 5.38 -6.46
C ALA A 26 -20.03 6.00 -6.28
N THR A 27 -20.48 6.88 -7.19
CA THR A 27 -21.75 7.62 -7.06
C THR A 27 -22.95 6.68 -6.90
N LYS A 28 -22.90 5.50 -7.53
CA LYS A 28 -24.00 4.52 -7.44
C LYS A 28 -24.23 4.03 -6.00
N ILE A 29 -23.17 3.60 -5.32
CA ILE A 29 -23.27 3.03 -3.97
C ILE A 29 -23.59 4.12 -2.94
N GLU A 30 -23.09 5.33 -3.14
CA GLU A 30 -23.45 6.50 -2.34
C GLU A 30 -24.94 6.79 -2.43
N ARG A 31 -25.49 6.89 -3.65
CA ARG A 31 -26.90 7.20 -3.85
C ARG A 31 -27.83 6.08 -3.39
N GLU A 32 -27.52 4.84 -3.71
CA GLU A 32 -28.44 3.71 -3.53
C GLU A 32 -28.38 3.12 -2.13
N LEU A 33 -27.21 3.16 -1.48
CA LEU A 33 -27.01 2.56 -0.16
C LEU A 33 -26.61 3.58 0.92
N GLY A 34 -26.42 4.85 0.57
CA GLY A 34 -25.97 5.89 1.51
C GLY A 34 -24.52 5.70 1.96
N TRP A 35 -23.74 4.87 1.27
CA TRP A 35 -22.36 4.60 1.66
C TRP A 35 -21.46 5.79 1.36
N THR A 36 -20.69 6.22 2.35
CA THR A 36 -19.57 7.15 2.20
C THR A 36 -18.39 6.65 3.02
N PRO A 37 -17.14 6.93 2.63
CA PRO A 37 -15.99 6.49 3.41
C PRO A 37 -15.87 7.27 4.72
N ASP A 38 -15.70 6.57 5.83
CA ASP A 38 -15.41 7.18 7.14
C ASP A 38 -13.99 7.77 7.21
N GLU A 39 -13.09 7.32 6.34
CA GLU A 39 -11.68 7.70 6.33
C GLU A 39 -11.32 8.53 5.10
N THR A 40 -10.48 9.54 5.33
CA THR A 40 -9.68 10.15 4.26
C THR A 40 -8.42 9.33 4.02
N PHE A 41 -7.74 9.55 2.89
CA PHE A 41 -6.44 8.93 2.65
C PHE A 41 -5.43 9.23 3.77
N THR A 42 -5.37 10.48 4.24
CA THR A 42 -4.43 10.91 5.28
C THR A 42 -4.71 10.25 6.63
N SER A 43 -5.98 10.15 7.04
CA SER A 43 -6.35 9.52 8.31
C SER A 43 -6.13 8.02 8.28
N GLY A 44 -6.53 7.36 7.19
CA GLY A 44 -6.28 5.94 6.96
C GLY A 44 -4.78 5.62 6.95
N MET A 45 -3.97 6.35 6.19
CA MET A 45 -2.53 6.11 6.10
C MET A 45 -1.82 6.25 7.46
N ARG A 46 -2.22 7.25 8.26
CA ARG A 46 -1.69 7.42 9.63
C ARG A 46 -2.01 6.21 10.51
N LYS A 47 -3.27 5.73 10.48
CA LYS A 47 -3.71 4.55 11.23
C LYS A 47 -2.97 3.30 10.77
N THR A 48 -2.76 3.13 9.47
CA THR A 48 -1.99 2.01 8.91
C THR A 48 -0.56 2.01 9.44
N VAL A 49 0.17 3.12 9.36
CA VAL A 49 1.54 3.21 9.90
C VAL A 49 1.57 2.89 11.40
N ALA A 50 0.65 3.47 12.17
CA ALA A 50 0.55 3.20 13.61
C ALA A 50 0.28 1.71 13.90
N TRP A 51 -0.55 1.06 13.09
CA TRP A 51 -0.84 -0.36 13.22
C TRP A 51 0.41 -1.22 12.97
N TYR A 52 1.20 -0.96 11.93
CA TYR A 52 2.43 -1.71 11.66
C TYR A 52 3.46 -1.58 12.79
N LEU A 53 3.57 -0.39 13.39
CA LEU A 53 4.46 -0.16 14.53
C LEU A 53 3.98 -0.91 15.78
N ALA A 54 2.67 -1.00 16.01
CA ALA A 54 2.09 -1.66 17.17
C ALA A 54 2.00 -3.20 17.05
N ASN A 55 2.07 -3.75 15.83
CA ASN A 55 1.81 -5.17 15.54
C ASN A 55 3.05 -5.88 14.97
N GLU A 56 4.21 -5.64 15.56
CA GLU A 56 5.48 -6.22 15.12
C GLU A 56 5.48 -7.75 15.08
N SER A 57 4.95 -8.40 16.12
CA SER A 57 4.86 -9.86 16.17
C SER A 57 4.06 -10.44 15.01
N TRP A 58 3.04 -9.71 14.53
CA TRP A 58 2.18 -10.16 13.44
C TRP A 58 2.93 -10.20 12.11
N TRP A 59 3.53 -9.07 11.68
CA TRP A 59 4.20 -9.04 10.37
C TRP A 59 5.54 -9.78 10.38
N ARG A 60 6.20 -9.93 11.54
CA ARG A 60 7.41 -10.76 11.64
C ARG A 60 7.15 -12.23 11.29
N GLN A 61 6.00 -12.76 11.66
CA GLN A 61 5.60 -14.13 11.30
C GLN A 61 5.37 -14.28 9.79
N VAL A 62 4.84 -13.25 9.12
CA VAL A 62 4.70 -13.28 7.65
C VAL A 62 6.06 -13.31 6.95
N LEU A 63 7.10 -12.73 7.56
CA LEU A 63 8.46 -12.69 7.04
C LEU A 63 9.34 -13.87 7.51
N ASP A 64 8.77 -14.90 8.15
CA ASP A 64 9.51 -16.01 8.76
C ASP A 64 10.19 -16.98 7.78
N GLY A 65 10.10 -16.71 6.48
CA GLY A 65 10.72 -17.47 5.41
C GLY A 65 9.74 -18.20 4.49
N SER A 66 8.46 -18.25 4.84
CA SER A 66 7.40 -18.74 3.95
C SER A 66 7.12 -17.79 2.77
N TYR A 67 7.40 -16.49 2.94
CA TYR A 67 7.29 -15.46 1.90
C TYR A 67 8.67 -15.06 1.38
N GLN A 68 8.99 -15.40 0.13
CA GLN A 68 10.34 -15.20 -0.43
C GLN A 68 10.65 -13.75 -0.83
N GLY A 69 9.63 -12.88 -0.89
CA GLY A 69 9.81 -11.46 -1.23
C GLY A 69 10.39 -11.21 -2.63
N GLU A 70 10.46 -12.24 -3.47
CA GLU A 70 10.97 -12.13 -4.82
C GLU A 70 10.01 -11.38 -5.74
N ARG A 71 10.58 -10.72 -6.75
CA ARG A 71 9.80 -9.98 -7.73
C ARG A 71 9.14 -10.97 -8.70
N LEU A 72 7.86 -11.21 -8.48
CA LEU A 72 7.04 -12.06 -9.35
C LEU A 72 6.72 -11.37 -10.69
N GLY A 73 6.53 -12.17 -11.74
CA GLY A 73 6.14 -11.68 -13.09
C GLY A 73 7.30 -11.23 -13.98
N LEU A 74 8.52 -11.70 -13.71
CA LEU A 74 9.70 -11.44 -14.56
C LEU A 74 9.93 -12.50 -15.66
N HIS A 75 9.28 -13.66 -15.55
CA HIS A 75 9.36 -14.73 -16.53
C HIS A 75 8.04 -14.81 -17.30
N ALA A 76 8.14 -15.02 -18.62
CA ALA A 76 7.01 -15.26 -19.53
C ALA A 76 6.64 -16.74 -19.57
#